data_AF-A0A257HS78-F1
#
_entry.id   AF-A0A257HS78-F1
#
_cell.length_a   1.000
_cell.length_b   1.000
_cell.length_c   1.000
_cell.angle_alpha   90.00
_cell.angle_beta   90.00
_cell.angle_gamma   90.00
#
_symmetry.space_group_name_H-M   'P 1'
#
loop_
_entity.id
_entity.type
_entity.pdbx_description
1 polymer ?
#
loop_
_entity_poly.entity_id
_entity_poly.type
_entity_poly.pdbx_seq_one_letter_code
_entity_poly.pdbx_strand_id
1 'polypeptide(L)'
;MSHAFHKFWLKVTAVVVGSFGPVFFLGTMAATLEPARWTLDLLSWPLDGGTTYSSPDTRFLSALTGGFLAGWGVMIWCLSVWVYDHAPEAVRRTALAGILTWFCLDSSGSIASGNPSNALFNILVLLVAVGPLWLPVREQATTGG
;
A
#
# COMPACT_ATOMS: atom_id res chain seq x y z
N MET A 1 14.85 -15.94 7.88
CA MET A 1 14.29 -15.74 6.52
C MET A 1 15.40 -15.86 5.51
N SER A 2 15.16 -16.39 4.30
CA SER A 2 16.17 -16.32 3.25
C SER A 2 16.18 -14.92 2.62
N HIS A 3 17.36 -14.50 2.13
CA HIS A 3 17.54 -13.25 1.42
C HIS A 3 16.60 -13.13 0.20
N ALA A 4 16.47 -14.21 -0.57
CA ALA A 4 15.61 -14.27 -1.75
C ALA A 4 14.11 -14.14 -1.40
N PHE A 5 13.65 -14.79 -0.34
CA PHE A 5 12.24 -14.70 0.07
C PHE A 5 11.88 -13.30 0.54
N HIS A 6 12.77 -12.64 1.26
CA HIS A 6 12.58 -11.26 1.70
C HIS A 6 12.57 -10.28 0.52
N LYS A 7 13.50 -10.43 -0.45
CA LYS A 7 13.50 -9.66 -1.71
C LYS A 7 12.21 -9.85 -2.51
N PHE A 8 11.73 -11.09 -2.60
CA PHE A 8 10.46 -11.43 -3.24
C PHE A 8 9.29 -10.75 -2.53
N TRP A 9 9.25 -10.76 -1.20
CA TRP A 9 8.15 -10.15 -0.48
C TRP A 9 8.07 -8.64 -0.67
N LEU A 10 9.20 -7.93 -0.79
CA LEU A 10 9.17 -6.51 -1.17
C LEU A 10 8.45 -6.26 -2.51
N LYS A 11 8.51 -7.21 -3.45
CA LYS A 11 7.73 -7.11 -4.70
C LYS A 11 6.25 -7.35 -4.47
N VAL A 12 5.89 -8.28 -3.57
CA VAL A 12 4.51 -8.46 -3.12
C VAL A 12 3.99 -7.17 -2.49
N THR A 13 4.74 -6.59 -1.55
CA THR A 13 4.45 -5.30 -0.93
C THR A 13 4.24 -4.20 -1.98
N ALA A 14 5.14 -4.09 -2.96
CA ALA A 14 5.04 -3.12 -4.05
C ALA A 14 3.75 -3.28 -4.87
N VAL A 15 3.36 -4.53 -5.19
CA VAL A 15 2.14 -4.81 -5.94
C VAL A 15 0.90 -4.51 -5.10
N VAL A 16 0.88 -4.92 -3.83
CA VAL A 16 -0.25 -4.69 -2.91
C VAL A 16 -0.51 -3.20 -2.74
N VAL A 17 0.53 -2.39 -2.55
CA VAL A 17 0.41 -0.92 -2.44
C VAL A 17 0.07 -0.31 -3.80
N GLY A 18 0.82 -0.68 -4.83
CA GLY A 18 0.75 -0.06 -6.14
C GLY A 18 -0.53 -0.35 -6.92
N SER A 19 -1.18 -1.50 -6.70
CA SER A 19 -2.36 -1.92 -7.47
C SER A 19 -3.58 -1.03 -7.23
N PHE A 20 -3.71 -0.42 -6.05
CA PHE A 20 -4.74 0.57 -5.78
C PHE A 20 -4.58 1.83 -6.64
N GLY A 21 -3.35 2.13 -7.07
CA GLY A 21 -3.03 3.31 -7.87
C GLY A 21 -3.84 3.41 -9.16
N PRO A 22 -3.73 2.43 -10.08
CA PRO A 22 -4.54 2.38 -11.31
C PRO A 22 -6.05 2.39 -11.06
N VAL A 23 -6.52 1.72 -10.01
CA VAL A 23 -7.96 1.70 -9.66
C VAL A 23 -8.45 3.12 -9.37
N PHE A 24 -7.78 3.83 -8.46
CA PHE A 24 -8.19 5.19 -8.09
C PHE A 24 -7.92 6.23 -9.18
N PHE A 25 -6.87 6.05 -10.00
CA PHE A 25 -6.63 6.91 -11.16
C PHE A 25 -7.75 6.77 -12.21
N LEU A 26 -8.17 5.55 -12.54
CA LEU A 26 -9.29 5.32 -13.45
C LEU A 26 -10.63 5.80 -12.84
N GLY A 27 -10.71 5.91 -11.52
CA GLY A 27 -11.77 6.58 -10.76
C GLY A 27 -12.09 8.00 -11.21
N THR A 28 -11.14 8.69 -11.84
CA THR A 28 -11.26 10.09 -12.26
C THR A 28 -12.15 10.28 -13.49
N MET A 29 -12.39 9.22 -14.26
CA MET A 29 -13.07 9.27 -15.55
C MET A 29 -14.45 8.63 -15.46
N ALA A 30 -15.45 9.27 -16.07
CA ALA A 30 -16.84 8.81 -16.02
C ALA A 30 -17.01 7.34 -16.48
N ALA A 31 -16.26 6.93 -17.51
CA ALA A 31 -16.38 5.60 -18.11
C ALA A 31 -15.77 4.46 -17.26
N THR A 32 -14.86 4.78 -16.33
CA THR A 32 -14.06 3.78 -15.59
C THR A 32 -14.13 3.95 -14.08
N LEU A 33 -15.06 4.77 -13.57
CA LEU A 33 -15.11 5.12 -12.15
C LEU A 33 -15.59 3.99 -11.23
N GLU A 34 -16.38 3.05 -11.75
CA GLU A 34 -17.09 2.07 -10.93
C GLU A 34 -16.20 1.21 -10.02
N PRO A 35 -15.05 0.67 -10.47
CA PRO A 35 -14.15 -0.05 -9.58
C PRO A 35 -13.70 0.79 -8.38
N ALA A 36 -13.31 2.06 -8.60
CA ALA A 36 -12.86 2.95 -7.53
C ALA A 36 -14.00 3.30 -6.57
N ARG A 37 -15.19 3.62 -7.11
CA ARG A 37 -16.39 3.90 -6.31
C ARG A 37 -16.75 2.70 -5.44
N TRP A 38 -16.82 1.51 -6.03
CA TRP A 38 -17.15 0.28 -5.33
C TRP A 38 -16.10 -0.06 -4.26
N THR A 39 -14.80 0.13 -4.54
CA THR A 39 -13.75 -0.04 -3.54
C THR A 39 -13.95 0.91 -2.36
N LEU A 40 -14.19 2.21 -2.57
CA LEU A 40 -14.42 3.12 -1.44
C LEU A 40 -15.69 2.76 -0.65
N ASP A 41 -16.73 2.29 -1.34
CA ASP A 41 -17.98 1.85 -0.70
C ASP A 41 -17.75 0.61 0.19
N LEU A 42 -16.91 -0.35 -0.28
CA LEU A 42 -16.50 -1.50 0.52
C LEU A 42 -15.74 -1.06 1.77
N LEU A 43 -14.76 -0.16 1.59
CA LEU A 43 -13.92 0.34 2.67
C LEU A 43 -14.72 1.19 3.67
N SER A 44 -15.80 1.84 3.21
CA SER A 44 -16.73 2.64 4.02
C SER A 44 -17.91 1.82 4.56
N TRP A 45 -17.78 0.48 4.60
CA TRP A 45 -18.81 -0.51 4.93
C TRP A 45 -19.96 0.02 5.83
N PRO A 46 -21.23 -0.25 5.47
CA PRO A 46 -21.71 -1.28 4.54
C PRO A 46 -21.64 -0.90 3.05
N LEU A 47 -21.63 -1.93 2.17
CA LEU A 47 -21.77 -1.78 0.72
C LEU A 47 -23.21 -1.40 0.35
N ASP A 48 -23.59 -0.14 0.54
CA ASP A 48 -24.95 0.37 0.35
C ASP A 48 -25.09 1.35 -0.84
N GLY A 49 -23.99 1.69 -1.52
CA GLY A 49 -23.96 2.65 -2.62
C GLY A 49 -23.95 4.12 -2.16
N GLY A 50 -23.81 4.39 -0.85
CA GLY A 50 -23.72 5.74 -0.30
C GLY A 50 -22.45 6.47 -0.74
N THR A 51 -21.39 5.74 -1.07
CA THR A 51 -20.15 6.34 -1.56
C THR A 51 -20.25 6.67 -3.05
N THR A 52 -20.20 7.98 -3.37
CA THR A 52 -20.35 8.48 -4.74
C THR A 52 -19.16 9.31 -5.21
N TYR A 53 -18.89 9.27 -6.52
CA TYR A 53 -17.88 10.09 -7.22
C TYR A 53 -18.55 11.28 -7.94
N SER A 54 -19.63 11.81 -7.37
CA SER A 54 -20.40 12.92 -7.95
C SER A 54 -19.65 14.25 -7.86
N SER A 55 -18.94 14.47 -6.74
CA SER A 55 -18.14 15.68 -6.52
C SER A 55 -16.84 15.68 -7.34
N PRO A 56 -16.50 16.80 -8.02
CA PRO A 56 -15.18 16.99 -8.63
C PRO A 56 -14.03 16.82 -7.64
N ASP A 57 -14.21 17.21 -6.38
CA ASP A 57 -13.18 17.10 -5.34
C ASP A 57 -12.86 15.64 -5.03
N THR A 58 -13.87 14.76 -5.00
CA THR A 58 -13.68 13.32 -4.81
C THR A 58 -12.86 12.72 -5.95
N ARG A 59 -13.14 13.12 -7.19
CA ARG A 59 -12.37 12.67 -8.37
C ARG A 59 -10.94 13.19 -8.31
N PHE A 60 -10.74 14.44 -7.91
CA PHE A 60 -9.42 15.03 -7.76
C PHE A 60 -8.60 14.32 -6.68
N LEU A 61 -9.18 14.08 -5.50
CA LEU A 61 -8.54 13.29 -4.44
C LEU A 61 -8.25 11.86 -4.90
N SER A 62 -9.15 11.22 -5.66
CA SER A 62 -8.90 9.90 -6.26
C SER A 62 -7.71 9.92 -7.22
N ALA A 63 -7.52 10.99 -8.01
CA ALA A 63 -6.35 11.16 -8.86
C ALA A 63 -5.05 11.22 -8.04
N LEU A 64 -5.04 12.01 -6.96
CA LEU A 64 -3.91 12.14 -6.06
C LEU A 64 -3.58 10.81 -5.39
N THR A 65 -4.57 10.14 -4.81
CA THR A 65 -4.43 8.81 -4.19
C THR A 65 -3.89 7.81 -5.21
N GLY A 66 -4.44 7.81 -6.42
CA GLY A 66 -3.98 6.94 -7.51
C GLY A 66 -2.50 7.13 -7.84
N GLY A 67 -2.08 8.38 -8.04
CA GLY A 67 -0.70 8.74 -8.35
C GLY A 67 0.28 8.41 -7.23
N PHE A 68 -0.05 8.76 -5.97
CA PHE A 68 0.82 8.49 -4.82
C PHE A 68 0.98 6.99 -4.57
N LEU A 69 -0.09 6.20 -4.64
CA LEU A 69 -0.02 4.75 -4.40
C LEU A 69 0.73 4.01 -5.51
N ALA A 70 0.47 4.33 -6.78
CA ALA A 70 1.22 3.76 -7.90
C ALA A 70 2.72 4.12 -7.79
N GLY A 71 3.03 5.39 -7.55
CA GLY A 71 4.40 5.87 -7.39
C GLY A 71 5.11 5.21 -6.21
N TRP A 72 4.43 5.05 -5.07
CA TRP A 72 4.99 4.36 -3.91
C TRP A 72 5.24 2.88 -4.18
N GLY A 73 4.32 2.18 -4.84
CA GLY A 73 4.52 0.81 -5.29
C GLY A 73 5.75 0.66 -6.20
N VAL A 74 5.90 1.55 -7.19
CA VAL A 74 7.09 1.59 -8.06
C VAL A 74 8.37 1.86 -7.24
N MET A 75 8.33 2.79 -6.29
CA MET A 75 9.48 3.05 -5.42
C MET A 75 9.90 1.81 -4.63
N ILE A 76 8.96 1.10 -4.00
CA ILE A 76 9.25 -0.14 -3.26
C ILE A 76 9.82 -1.20 -4.21
N TRP A 77 9.27 -1.33 -5.42
CA TRP A 77 9.77 -2.25 -6.43
C TRP A 77 11.23 -1.94 -6.81
N CYS A 78 11.53 -0.66 -7.07
CA CYS A 78 12.87 -0.20 -7.39
C CYS A 78 13.85 -0.42 -6.22
N LEU A 79 13.43 -0.20 -4.97
CA LEU A 79 14.24 -0.53 -3.80
C LEU A 79 14.56 -2.04 -3.74
N SER A 80 13.57 -2.90 -4.04
CA SER A 80 13.78 -4.35 -4.14
C SER A 80 14.77 -4.72 -5.24
N VAL A 81 14.69 -4.10 -6.42
CA VAL A 81 15.53 -4.48 -7.57
C VAL A 81 16.93 -3.88 -7.50
N TRP A 82 17.05 -2.60 -7.16
CA TRP A 82 18.28 -1.82 -7.33
C TRP A 82 19.10 -1.66 -6.05
N VAL A 83 18.48 -1.71 -4.88
CA VAL A 83 19.15 -1.35 -3.61
C VAL A 83 19.28 -2.55 -2.68
N TYR A 84 18.31 -3.47 -2.72
CA TYR A 84 18.20 -4.54 -1.73
C TYR A 84 19.45 -5.42 -1.60
N ASP A 85 20.12 -5.78 -2.69
CA ASP A 85 21.31 -6.65 -2.63
C ASP A 85 22.52 -5.96 -1.98
N HIS A 86 22.52 -4.62 -1.90
CA HIS A 86 23.57 -3.84 -1.26
C HIS A 86 23.23 -3.45 0.18
N ALA A 87 21.95 -3.24 0.49
CA ALA A 87 21.50 -2.75 1.79
C ALA A 87 20.14 -3.34 2.20
N PRO A 88 20.07 -4.67 2.45
CA PRO A 88 18.79 -5.36 2.60
C PRO A 88 17.99 -4.91 3.83
N GLU A 89 18.68 -4.69 4.96
CA GLU A 89 18.05 -4.23 6.19
C GLU A 89 17.61 -2.76 6.12
N ALA A 90 18.37 -1.90 5.44
CA ALA A 90 17.98 -0.51 5.22
C ALA A 90 16.69 -0.44 4.37
N VAL A 91 16.65 -1.20 3.27
CA VAL A 91 15.44 -1.29 2.42
C VAL A 91 14.24 -1.83 3.21
N ARG A 92 14.44 -2.87 4.03
CA ARG A 92 13.39 -3.41 4.91
C ARG A 92 12.82 -2.34 5.83
N ARG A 93 13.69 -1.63 6.55
CA ARG A 93 13.29 -0.59 7.52
C ARG A 93 12.60 0.57 6.83
N THR A 94 13.07 0.99 5.65
CA THR A 94 12.41 2.02 4.84
C THR A 94 11.00 1.60 4.44
N ALA A 95 10.82 0.38 3.94
CA ALA A 95 9.49 -0.13 3.58
C ALA A 95 8.56 -0.20 4.80
N LEU A 96 9.04 -0.77 5.91
CA LEU A 96 8.27 -0.85 7.16
C LEU A 96 7.87 0.51 7.69
N ALA A 97 8.81 1.46 7.77
CA ALA A 97 8.53 2.80 8.27
C ALA A 97 7.43 3.46 7.44
N GLY A 98 7.53 3.41 6.10
CA GLY A 98 6.51 3.95 5.21
C GLY A 98 5.14 3.29 5.41
N ILE A 99 5.09 1.95 5.48
CA ILE A 99 3.83 1.22 5.64
C ILE A 99 3.18 1.49 7.00
N LEU A 100 3.97 1.57 8.07
CA LEU A 100 3.44 1.87 9.40
C LEU A 100 2.96 3.32 9.51
N THR A 101 3.68 4.26 8.90
CA THR A 101 3.21 5.66 8.81
C THR A 101 1.89 5.75 8.04
N TRP A 102 1.80 5.09 6.87
CA TRP A 102 0.54 5.01 6.11
C TRP A 102 -0.58 4.40 6.96
N PHE A 103 -0.35 3.23 7.56
CA PHE A 103 -1.35 2.53 8.37
C PHE A 103 -1.90 3.42 9.49
N CYS A 104 -1.03 4.12 10.23
CA CYS A 104 -1.44 5.00 11.32
C CYS A 104 -2.24 6.21 10.80
N LEU A 105 -1.74 6.92 9.79
CA LEU A 105 -2.40 8.13 9.28
C LEU A 105 -3.69 7.82 8.51
N ASP A 106 -3.70 6.79 7.67
CA ASP A 106 -4.88 6.40 6.90
C ASP A 106 -6.00 5.87 7.81
N SER A 107 -5.65 5.04 8.81
CA SER A 107 -6.65 4.52 9.76
C SER A 107 -7.21 5.63 10.66
N SER A 108 -6.37 6.53 11.16
CA SER A 108 -6.84 7.67 11.96
C SER A 108 -7.68 8.64 11.13
N GLY A 109 -7.26 8.97 9.91
CA GLY A 109 -8.03 9.79 8.97
C GLY A 109 -9.37 9.15 8.59
N SER A 110 -9.40 7.83 8.43
CA SER A 110 -10.63 7.08 8.17
C SER A 110 -11.62 7.17 9.33
N ILE A 111 -11.15 6.98 10.57
CA ILE A 111 -11.99 7.15 11.76
C ILE A 111 -12.49 8.59 11.88
N ALA A 112 -11.61 9.57 11.69
CA ALA A 112 -11.94 11.00 11.79
C ALA A 112 -12.93 11.47 10.71
N SER A 113 -12.94 10.81 9.54
CA SER A 113 -13.85 11.11 8.43
C SER A 113 -15.15 10.30 8.45
N GLY A 114 -15.39 9.50 9.49
CA GLY A 114 -16.62 8.72 9.64
C GLY A 114 -16.60 7.33 8.97
N ASN A 115 -15.43 6.84 8.55
CA ASN A 115 -15.24 5.54 7.89
C ASN A 115 -14.40 4.57 8.74
N PRO A 116 -14.80 4.25 10.00
CA PRO A 116 -13.97 3.45 10.90
C PRO A 116 -13.76 2.01 10.41
N SER A 117 -14.65 1.49 9.55
CA SER A 117 -14.51 0.19 8.89
C SER A 117 -13.22 0.08 8.09
N ASN A 118 -12.75 1.17 7.45
CA ASN A 118 -11.50 1.16 6.71
C ASN A 118 -10.28 0.88 7.60
N ALA A 119 -10.29 1.28 8.87
CA ALA A 119 -9.20 0.94 9.79
C ALA A 119 -9.07 -0.59 9.98
N LEU A 120 -10.16 -1.35 9.89
CA LEU A 120 -10.12 -2.82 9.92
C LEU A 120 -9.54 -3.40 8.63
N PHE A 121 -9.93 -2.85 7.47
CA PHE A 121 -9.34 -3.25 6.18
C PHE A 121 -7.84 -2.93 6.12
N ASN A 122 -7.42 -1.79 6.69
CA ASN A 122 -6.02 -1.42 6.80
C ASN A 122 -5.20 -2.42 7.63
N ILE A 123 -5.78 -3.07 8.65
CA ILE A 123 -5.10 -4.16 9.36
C ILE A 123 -4.81 -5.32 8.41
N LEU A 124 -5.78 -5.70 7.57
CA LEU A 124 -5.59 -6.77 6.58
C LEU A 124 -4.51 -6.39 5.56
N VAL A 125 -4.57 -5.17 5.02
CA VAL A 125 -3.55 -4.65 4.09
C VAL A 125 -2.18 -4.62 4.75
N LEU A 126 -2.07 -4.16 6.01
CA LEU A 126 -0.83 -4.14 6.77
C LEU A 126 -0.23 -5.55 6.91
N LEU A 127 -1.05 -6.53 7.30
CA LEU A 127 -0.60 -7.91 7.47
C LEU A 127 -0.08 -8.51 6.16
N VAL A 128 -0.76 -8.27 5.04
CA VAL A 128 -0.34 -8.77 3.72
C VAL A 128 0.89 -8.02 3.19
N ALA A 129 0.87 -6.69 3.24
CA ALA A 129 1.94 -5.84 2.73
C ALA A 129 3.25 -6.05 3.51
N VAL A 130 3.19 -6.16 4.84
CA VAL A 130 4.37 -6.40 5.66
C VAL A 130 4.76 -7.88 5.66
N GLY A 131 3.80 -8.77 5.92
CA GLY A 131 4.02 -10.22 6.04
C GLY A 131 5.33 -10.59 6.76
N PRO A 132 6.29 -11.24 6.09
CA PRO A 132 7.57 -11.65 6.64
C PRO A 132 8.54 -10.50 6.98
N LEU A 133 8.34 -9.29 6.46
CA LEU A 133 9.28 -8.16 6.63
C LEU A 133 9.38 -7.69 8.09
N TRP A 134 8.50 -8.14 9.00
CA TRP A 134 8.63 -7.96 10.44
C TRP A 134 9.93 -8.51 11.01
N LEU A 135 10.44 -9.59 10.39
CA LEU A 135 11.65 -10.25 10.83
C LEU A 135 12.87 -9.63 10.14
N PRO A 136 13.97 -9.35 10.88
CA PRO A 136 15.21 -8.89 10.29
C PRO A 136 15.78 -9.88 9.27
N VAL A 137 16.53 -9.35 8.31
CA VAL A 137 17.29 -10.19 7.37
C VAL A 137 18.37 -10.92 8.16
N ARG A 138 18.40 -12.26 8.06
CA ARG A 138 19.51 -13.03 8.62
C ARG A 138 20.71 -12.80 7.71
N GLU A 139 21.70 -12.05 8.16
CA GLU A 139 23.02 -12.06 7.54
C GLU A 139 23.55 -13.49 7.56
N GLN A 140 23.99 -13.98 6.40
CA GLN A 140 24.86 -15.14 6.40
C GLN A 140 26.12 -14.69 7.13
N ALA A 141 26.40 -15.27 8.30
CA ALA A 141 27.68 -15.05 8.96
C ALA A 141 28.77 -15.29 7.94
N THR A 142 29.55 -14.25 7.63
CA THR A 142 30.78 -14.36 6.87
C THR A 142 31.68 -15.32 7.63
N THR A 143 31.65 -16.60 7.24
CA THR A 143 32.72 -17.53 7.58
C THR A 143 33.98 -17.02 6.89
N GLY A 144 34.82 -16.37 7.69
CA GLY A 144 36.26 -16.11 7.54
C GLY A 144 36.87 -16.07 6.14
N GLY A 145 37.51 -14.94 5.84
CA GLY A 145 38.74 -14.85 5.05
C GLY A 145 39.78 -14.09 5.85
#